data_AF-A0A6M2D6P2-F1
#
_entry.id   AF-A0A6M2D6P2-F1
#
_cell.length_a   1.000
_cell.length_b   1.000
_cell.length_c   1.000
_cell.angle_alpha   90.00
_cell.angle_beta   90.00
_cell.angle_gamma   90.00
#
_symmetry.space_group_name_H-M   'P 1'
#
loop_
_entity.id
_entity.type
_entity.pdbx_description
1 polymer ?
#
loop_
_entity_poly.entity_id
_entity_poly.type
_entity_poly.pdbx_seq_one_letter_code
_entity_poly.pdbx_strand_id
1 'polypeptide(L)'
;YTVPILYESKELVDARRTPPGKPTVMVGLRPFLGLKTLLMSDQHVVMASAAGDGTVASQEAMEPSCTLYSLMKPSVDQFFLDLKEAASMRRDDDLLSYINAVRHGFRLLNLSIALKGRYSCSSELLSVYSDACCILGDTFLKSDLSAERESAALFYSLSEECIETIVNRILFFKGLVNKAHLDKTVAQYTRMVCEQSAVVSTKKLVSMSPTLADTILEIFSEVCPEYLHKLVLCTSFVAFRSEKALTLLKRNLFDRRQSQGQAADSLACVQLLLQSGNAEASKAMLKTLSKEFLMPVLLEMHELVHRNQVLTPLGELIKAARPDVYFSMLVHLKNNGTMAPEQIVLILQHAASPQAEPHCVPMLREFLEAMLSSKRTNAQAYPHLLMTLIRAYVGKMAPYSGSGSPQQTPVQLVHTKPATLFGNRASWLLELPPFLGRTVTKTCNQYSTTINLAECCICSNCWDELLRMQSLLCSDLLPASLRPQVLELLEQSSLLESENYVSLKVLCLPPAKALALLLNSYPAAVLEFMMHKFPEDSGEWVSLYTSVSMKLQAASKKKKVGIYKSIMDGALSYLSQALTPEQLVDLLPPGKQEYAEYVKQCMERYQAKLLREKIVALGTELKDMM
;
A
#
# COMPACT_ATOMS: atom_id res chain seq x y z
N TYR A 1 20.97 -22.43 -15.26
CA TYR A 1 20.95 -21.92 -13.87
C TYR A 1 21.02 -23.11 -12.92
N THR A 2 22.20 -23.34 -12.36
CA THR A 2 22.47 -24.35 -11.33
C THR A 2 22.21 -23.72 -9.96
N VAL A 3 21.28 -24.30 -9.20
CA VAL A 3 21.10 -24.00 -7.77
C VAL A 3 21.59 -25.23 -6.99
N PRO A 4 22.51 -25.08 -6.03
CA PRO A 4 22.94 -26.18 -5.19
C PRO A 4 21.89 -26.39 -4.09
N ILE A 5 21.31 -27.59 -4.02
CA ILE A 5 20.60 -28.03 -2.82
C ILE A 5 21.50 -29.03 -2.12
N LEU A 6 22.23 -28.52 -1.13
CA LEU A 6 22.89 -29.32 -0.10
C LEU A 6 21.82 -29.90 0.82
N TYR A 7 21.58 -31.20 0.68
CA TYR A 7 21.08 -32.03 1.78
C TYR A 7 21.74 -33.40 1.68
N GLU A 8 22.99 -33.49 2.11
CA GLU A 8 23.61 -34.78 2.41
C GLU A 8 23.13 -35.21 3.80
N SER A 9 22.16 -36.12 3.86
CA SER A 9 21.97 -36.88 5.09
C SER A 9 23.17 -37.79 5.30
N LYS A 10 23.71 -37.83 6.51
CA LYS A 10 24.84 -38.68 6.91
C LYS A 10 24.61 -40.18 6.60
N GLU A 11 23.37 -40.58 6.38
CA GLU A 11 22.97 -41.95 6.03
C GLU A 11 23.30 -42.36 4.58
N LEU A 12 23.52 -41.39 3.68
CA LEU A 12 23.83 -41.65 2.27
C LEU A 12 25.32 -41.89 1.99
N VAL A 13 26.19 -41.49 2.92
CA VAL A 13 27.65 -41.73 2.81
C VAL A 13 27.99 -43.17 3.22
N ASP A 14 27.27 -43.74 4.20
CA ASP A 14 27.44 -45.14 4.61
C ASP A 14 26.80 -46.14 3.62
N ALA A 15 25.91 -45.70 2.73
CA ALA A 15 25.30 -46.53 1.68
C ALA A 15 26.21 -46.82 0.47
N ARG A 16 27.44 -46.26 0.40
CA ARG A 16 28.43 -46.60 -0.64
C ARG A 16 29.24 -47.87 -0.36
N ARG A 17 28.97 -48.55 0.74
CA ARG A 17 29.29 -49.97 0.89
C ARG A 17 28.01 -50.76 0.71
N THR A 18 27.73 -51.17 -0.51
CA THR A 18 26.77 -52.24 -0.77
C THR A 18 27.13 -53.42 0.13
N PRO A 19 26.25 -53.86 1.06
CA PRO A 19 26.43 -55.16 1.68
C PRO A 19 26.33 -56.20 0.55
N PRO A 20 27.20 -57.21 0.52
CA PRO A 20 27.00 -58.33 -0.40
C PRO A 20 25.74 -59.06 0.06
N GLY A 21 24.78 -59.24 -0.85
CA GLY A 21 23.72 -60.25 -0.67
C GLY A 21 22.32 -59.75 -0.27
N LYS A 22 21.84 -58.63 -0.79
CA LYS A 22 20.37 -58.49 -1.02
C LYS A 22 20.10 -58.48 -2.52
N PRO A 23 19.26 -59.40 -3.04
CA PRO A 23 18.96 -59.43 -4.46
C PRO A 23 18.30 -58.11 -4.88
N THR A 24 18.70 -57.60 -6.03
CA THR A 24 18.00 -56.53 -6.73
C THR A 24 16.58 -57.00 -6.97
N VAL A 25 15.62 -56.53 -6.17
CA VAL A 25 14.21 -56.90 -6.34
C VAL A 25 13.70 -56.16 -7.56
N MET A 26 13.69 -56.84 -8.70
CA MET A 26 12.91 -56.39 -9.85
C MET A 26 11.44 -56.63 -9.53
N VAL A 27 10.66 -55.56 -9.54
CA VAL A 27 9.20 -55.65 -9.47
C VAL A 27 8.74 -56.10 -10.86
N GLY A 28 8.40 -57.37 -10.97
CA GLY A 28 7.81 -57.96 -12.17
C GLY A 28 6.81 -59.03 -11.76
N LEU A 29 5.75 -59.19 -12.55
CA LEU A 29 4.72 -60.22 -12.32
C LEU A 29 5.31 -61.66 -12.33
N ARG A 30 6.53 -61.83 -12.87
CA ARG A 30 7.29 -63.09 -12.87
C ARG A 30 8.75 -62.84 -12.48
N PRO A 31 9.36 -63.73 -11.66
CA PRO A 31 10.77 -63.61 -11.31
C PRO A 31 11.67 -63.93 -12.50
N PHE A 32 12.69 -63.10 -12.73
CA PHE A 32 13.76 -63.41 -13.66
C PHE A 32 14.79 -64.32 -12.97
N LEU A 33 14.93 -65.55 -13.46
CA LEU A 33 15.86 -66.54 -12.91
C LEU A 33 17.22 -66.47 -13.64
N GLY A 34 18.32 -66.74 -12.94
CA GLY A 34 19.65 -66.91 -13.56
C GLY A 34 20.31 -65.62 -14.11
N LEU A 35 19.86 -64.43 -13.68
CA LEU A 35 20.43 -63.15 -14.11
C LEU A 35 21.92 -63.03 -13.78
N LYS A 36 22.77 -62.84 -14.80
CA LYS A 36 24.21 -62.61 -14.65
C LYS A 36 24.63 -61.17 -14.92
N THR A 37 24.00 -60.53 -15.92
CA THR A 37 24.38 -59.17 -16.35
C THR A 37 23.15 -58.31 -16.57
N LEU A 38 23.22 -57.06 -16.13
CA LEU A 38 22.19 -56.03 -16.33
C LEU A 38 22.85 -54.81 -16.99
N LEU A 39 22.33 -54.41 -18.15
CA LEU A 39 22.75 -53.21 -18.88
C LEU A 39 21.54 -52.29 -19.04
N MET A 40 21.75 -50.99 -18.86
CA MET A 40 20.70 -49.99 -19.01
C MET A 40 21.11 -48.96 -20.06
N SER A 41 20.21 -48.72 -21.00
CA SER A 41 20.26 -47.61 -21.96
C SER A 41 19.15 -46.60 -21.64
N ASP A 42 19.02 -45.56 -22.46
CA ASP A 42 17.98 -44.54 -22.29
C ASP A 42 16.57 -45.10 -22.43
N GLN A 43 16.39 -46.13 -23.27
CA GLN A 43 15.08 -46.72 -23.61
C GLN A 43 14.91 -48.19 -23.25
N HIS A 44 15.99 -48.91 -22.94
CA HIS A 44 15.93 -50.35 -22.71
C HIS A 44 16.77 -50.78 -21.51
N VAL A 45 16.27 -51.74 -20.75
CA VAL A 45 17.02 -52.55 -19.79
C VAL A 45 17.24 -53.92 -20.41
N VAL A 46 18.51 -54.24 -20.65
CA VAL A 46 18.92 -55.52 -21.23
C VAL A 46 19.46 -56.40 -20.12
N MET A 47 18.94 -57.62 -20.04
CA MET A 47 19.30 -58.59 -19.02
C MET A 47 19.74 -59.90 -19.66
N ALA A 48 20.92 -60.37 -19.28
CA ALA A 48 21.43 -61.67 -19.70
C ALA A 48 21.21 -62.68 -18.56
N SER A 49 20.38 -63.68 -18.81
CA SER A 49 20.21 -64.84 -17.93
C SER A 49 20.96 -66.03 -18.50
N ALA A 50 21.76 -66.68 -17.66
CA ALA A 50 22.30 -67.98 -17.98
C ALA A 50 21.27 -69.04 -17.56
N ALA A 51 20.97 -69.99 -18.45
CA ALA A 51 20.29 -71.22 -18.03
C ALA A 51 21.07 -71.79 -16.84
N GLY A 52 20.40 -71.99 -15.70
CA GLY A 52 21.06 -72.46 -14.48
C GLY A 52 21.84 -73.73 -14.76
N ASP A 53 23.01 -73.87 -14.11
CA ASP A 53 23.89 -75.04 -14.18
C ASP A 53 23.13 -76.29 -13.69
N GLY A 54 22.32 -76.86 -14.58
CA GLY A 54 21.78 -78.20 -14.47
C GLY A 54 22.91 -79.15 -14.81
N THR A 55 23.59 -79.64 -13.78
CA THR A 55 24.57 -80.71 -13.82
C THR A 55 24.04 -81.92 -14.60
N VAL A 56 24.33 -82.02 -15.89
CA VAL A 56 24.53 -83.30 -16.57
C VAL A 56 25.69 -83.13 -17.56
N ALA A 57 26.80 -83.76 -17.21
CA ALA A 57 27.94 -83.95 -18.09
C ALA A 57 27.51 -84.82 -19.28
N SER A 58 27.25 -84.20 -20.42
CA SER A 58 27.31 -84.87 -21.71
C SER A 58 28.06 -83.95 -22.67
N GLN A 59 29.25 -84.44 -23.04
CA GLN A 59 30.21 -83.80 -23.93
C GLN A 59 29.66 -83.71 -25.35
N GLU A 60 28.82 -82.72 -25.62
CA GLU A 60 28.75 -82.08 -26.91
C GLU A 60 28.64 -80.58 -26.65
N ALA A 61 29.44 -79.78 -27.35
CA ALA A 61 29.57 -78.35 -27.16
C ALA A 61 28.24 -77.63 -27.49
N MET A 62 27.28 -77.67 -26.57
CA MET A 62 26.16 -76.74 -26.58
C MET A 62 26.66 -75.44 -25.97
N GLU A 63 26.71 -74.39 -26.80
CA GLU A 63 26.96 -73.03 -26.35
C GLU A 63 26.09 -72.73 -25.10
N PRO A 64 26.64 -72.09 -24.06
CA PRO A 64 25.87 -71.75 -22.88
C PRO A 64 24.65 -70.93 -23.32
N SER A 65 23.46 -71.50 -23.20
CA SER A 65 22.23 -70.88 -23.67
C SER A 65 21.91 -69.68 -22.79
N CYS A 66 22.39 -68.52 -23.24
CA CYS A 66 22.10 -67.25 -22.61
C CYS A 66 20.77 -66.74 -23.15
N THR A 67 19.77 -66.61 -22.27
CA THR A 67 18.54 -65.92 -22.62
C THR A 67 18.74 -64.43 -22.39
N LEU A 68 18.61 -63.65 -23.45
CA LEU A 68 18.76 -62.20 -23.40
C LEU A 68 17.37 -61.55 -23.42
N TYR A 69 17.00 -60.91 -22.32
CA TYR A 69 15.77 -60.15 -22.22
C TYR A 69 16.07 -58.69 -22.56
N SER A 70 15.41 -58.13 -23.56
CA SER A 70 15.40 -56.69 -23.81
C SER A 70 14.06 -56.13 -23.37
N LEU A 71 14.05 -55.44 -22.25
CA LEU A 71 12.86 -54.79 -21.71
C LEU A 71 12.88 -53.32 -22.10
N MET A 72 11.77 -52.81 -22.61
CA MET A 72 11.59 -51.36 -22.72
C MET A 72 11.58 -50.75 -21.32
N LYS A 73 12.34 -49.66 -21.16
CA LYS A 73 12.34 -48.87 -19.94
C LYS A 73 10.96 -48.19 -19.83
N PRO A 74 10.20 -48.45 -18.75
CA PRO A 74 8.90 -47.82 -18.59
C PRO A 74 9.07 -46.31 -18.40
N SER A 75 8.05 -45.55 -18.80
CA SER A 75 7.89 -44.17 -18.34
C SER A 75 7.70 -44.16 -16.82
N VAL A 76 7.94 -43.02 -16.17
CA VAL A 76 7.87 -42.93 -14.70
C VAL A 76 6.43 -43.13 -14.21
N ASP A 77 5.45 -42.65 -14.98
CA ASP A 77 4.03 -42.89 -14.81
C ASP A 77 3.68 -44.38 -14.94
N GLN A 78 4.12 -45.07 -16.00
CA GLN A 78 3.88 -46.50 -16.16
C GLN A 78 4.53 -47.31 -15.04
N PHE A 79 5.77 -46.97 -14.66
CA PHE A 79 6.45 -47.63 -13.54
C PHE A 79 5.67 -47.50 -12.23
N PHE A 80 5.10 -46.32 -11.97
CA PHE A 80 4.24 -46.13 -10.79
C PHE A 80 2.98 -46.98 -10.86
N LEU A 81 2.32 -47.06 -12.02
CA LEU A 81 1.11 -47.87 -12.20
C LEU A 81 1.40 -49.35 -11.98
N ASP A 82 2.49 -49.87 -12.56
CA ASP A 82 2.92 -51.26 -12.39
C ASP A 82 3.26 -51.56 -10.92
N LEU A 83 3.95 -50.63 -10.24
CA LEU A 83 4.28 -50.75 -8.82
C LEU A 83 3.03 -50.75 -7.95
N LYS A 84 2.06 -49.88 -8.25
CA LYS A 84 0.77 -49.79 -7.56
C LYS A 84 -0.04 -51.07 -7.76
N GLU A 85 -0.09 -51.59 -8.98
CA GLU A 85 -0.81 -52.84 -9.30
C GLU A 85 -0.18 -54.02 -8.55
N ALA A 86 1.14 -54.20 -8.63
CA ALA A 86 1.85 -55.25 -7.92
C ALA A 86 1.66 -55.16 -6.39
N ALA A 87 1.68 -53.94 -5.84
CA ALA A 87 1.44 -53.71 -4.42
C ALA A 87 -0.02 -53.98 -4.04
N SER A 88 -0.98 -53.68 -4.92
CA SER A 88 -2.41 -53.86 -4.65
C SER A 88 -2.80 -55.33 -4.46
N MET A 89 -2.09 -56.26 -5.11
CA MET A 89 -2.31 -57.70 -4.94
C MET A 89 -2.00 -58.20 -3.52
N ARG A 90 -1.24 -57.43 -2.73
CA ARG A 90 -0.84 -57.78 -1.36
C ARG A 90 -1.41 -56.81 -0.32
N ARG A 91 -2.37 -55.97 -0.72
CA ARG A 91 -2.88 -54.88 0.12
C ARG A 91 -3.52 -55.38 1.41
N ASP A 92 -4.27 -56.48 1.31
CA ASP A 92 -5.00 -57.05 2.45
C ASP A 92 -4.07 -57.84 3.40
N ASP A 93 -2.95 -58.35 2.87
CA ASP A 93 -1.96 -59.13 3.64
C ASP A 93 -0.90 -58.26 4.32
N ASP A 94 -0.45 -57.18 3.66
CA ASP A 94 0.60 -56.29 4.15
C ASP A 94 0.39 -54.85 3.67
N LEU A 95 -0.48 -54.14 4.39
CA LEU A 95 -0.80 -52.74 4.15
C LEU A 95 0.46 -51.85 4.22
N LEU A 96 1.43 -52.15 5.07
CA LEU A 96 2.64 -51.35 5.22
C LEU A 96 3.52 -51.43 3.96
N SER A 97 3.67 -52.63 3.39
CA SER A 97 4.36 -52.81 2.11
C SER A 97 3.66 -52.10 0.96
N TYR A 98 2.32 -52.10 0.93
CA TYR A 98 1.55 -51.33 -0.06
C TYR A 98 1.83 -49.83 0.05
N ILE A 99 1.77 -49.27 1.26
CA ILE A 99 2.00 -47.84 1.51
C ILE A 99 3.42 -47.45 1.13
N ASN A 100 4.41 -48.26 1.50
CA ASN A 100 5.80 -48.00 1.14
C ASN A 100 5.99 -48.01 -0.37
N ALA A 101 5.43 -48.99 -1.10
CA ALA A 101 5.49 -49.02 -2.56
C ALA A 101 4.92 -47.73 -3.19
N VAL A 102 3.74 -47.29 -2.74
CA VAL A 102 3.14 -46.02 -3.20
C VAL A 102 4.02 -44.81 -2.85
N ARG A 103 4.59 -44.75 -1.63
CA ARG A 103 5.51 -43.67 -1.22
C ARG A 103 6.77 -43.62 -2.09
N HIS A 104 7.38 -44.77 -2.39
CA HIS A 104 8.56 -44.86 -3.25
C HIS A 104 8.24 -44.42 -4.68
N GLY A 105 7.13 -44.91 -5.24
CA GLY A 105 6.67 -44.50 -6.56
C GLY A 105 6.36 -43.00 -6.64
N PHE A 106 5.68 -42.44 -5.63
CA PHE A 106 5.41 -41.00 -5.53
C PHE A 106 6.69 -40.15 -5.54
N ARG A 107 7.73 -40.56 -4.78
CA ARG A 107 9.02 -39.84 -4.77
C ARG A 107 9.65 -39.77 -6.16
N LEU A 108 9.54 -40.84 -6.94
CA LEU A 108 10.05 -40.89 -8.32
C LEU A 108 9.25 -39.98 -9.25
N LEU A 109 7.92 -39.99 -9.16
CA LEU A 109 7.06 -39.07 -9.91
C LEU A 109 7.41 -37.60 -9.59
N ASN A 110 7.50 -37.27 -8.30
CA ASN A 110 7.83 -35.91 -7.84
C ASN A 110 9.21 -35.46 -8.33
N LEU A 111 10.22 -36.33 -8.23
CA LEU A 111 11.57 -36.04 -8.73
C LEU A 111 11.57 -35.82 -10.25
N SER A 112 10.84 -36.64 -11.00
CA SER A 112 10.71 -36.49 -12.46
C SER A 112 10.08 -35.14 -12.84
N ILE A 113 9.01 -34.74 -12.15
CA ILE A 113 8.36 -33.44 -12.37
C ILE A 113 9.29 -32.28 -12.00
N ALA A 114 10.00 -32.39 -10.87
CA ALA A 114 10.95 -31.36 -10.43
C ALA A 114 12.12 -31.16 -11.41
N LEU A 115 12.65 -32.24 -11.99
CA LEU A 115 13.74 -32.18 -12.96
C LEU A 115 13.32 -31.63 -14.33
N LYS A 116 12.11 -31.98 -14.80
CA LYS A 116 11.59 -31.53 -16.10
C LYS A 116 10.96 -30.14 -16.04
N GLY A 117 10.49 -29.72 -14.88
CA GLY A 117 9.58 -28.58 -14.74
C GLY A 117 8.14 -28.98 -15.08
N ARG A 118 7.19 -28.45 -14.31
CA ARG A 118 5.77 -28.85 -14.37
C ARG A 118 5.13 -28.62 -15.74
N TYR A 119 5.43 -27.50 -16.39
CA TYR A 119 4.88 -27.14 -17.70
C TYR A 119 5.41 -27.99 -18.86
N SER A 120 6.47 -28.75 -18.64
CA SER A 120 7.10 -29.62 -19.64
C SER A 120 6.72 -31.10 -19.44
N CYS A 121 5.87 -31.41 -18.47
CA CYS A 121 5.38 -32.76 -18.19
C CYS A 121 4.13 -33.08 -19.03
N SER A 122 3.95 -34.35 -19.38
CA SER A 122 2.75 -34.79 -20.10
C SER A 122 1.51 -34.80 -19.19
N SER A 123 0.32 -34.72 -19.78
CA SER A 123 -0.96 -34.82 -19.05
C SER A 123 -1.08 -36.10 -18.26
N GLU A 124 -0.60 -37.22 -18.81
CA GLU A 124 -0.66 -38.54 -18.20
C GLU A 124 0.23 -38.62 -16.96
N LEU A 125 1.44 -38.04 -17.01
CA LEU A 125 2.32 -38.00 -15.86
C LEU A 125 1.71 -37.17 -14.72
N LEU A 126 1.08 -36.04 -15.05
CA LEU A 126 0.42 -35.17 -14.09
C LEU A 126 -0.84 -35.82 -13.50
N SER A 127 -1.61 -36.57 -14.30
CA SER A 127 -2.78 -37.30 -13.79
C SER A 127 -2.37 -38.43 -12.85
N VAL A 128 -1.33 -39.20 -13.20
CA VAL A 128 -0.81 -40.27 -12.33
C VAL A 128 -0.21 -39.70 -11.04
N TYR A 129 0.44 -38.54 -11.11
CA TYR A 129 0.92 -37.82 -9.94
C TYR A 129 -0.24 -37.36 -9.04
N SER A 130 -1.31 -36.79 -9.62
CA SER A 130 -2.52 -36.40 -8.89
C SER A 130 -3.17 -37.59 -8.18
N ASP A 131 -3.30 -38.73 -8.87
CA ASP A 131 -3.82 -39.97 -8.30
C ASP A 131 -2.94 -40.47 -7.14
N ALA A 132 -1.62 -40.43 -7.30
CA ALA A 132 -0.68 -40.83 -6.26
C ALA A 132 -0.81 -39.97 -5.00
N CYS A 133 -0.94 -38.64 -5.17
CA CYS A 133 -1.24 -37.69 -4.10
C CYS A 133 -2.54 -38.06 -3.37
N CYS A 134 -3.62 -38.32 -4.10
CA CYS A 134 -4.91 -38.69 -3.52
C CYS A 134 -4.87 -40.03 -2.77
N ILE A 135 -4.09 -41.01 -3.24
CA ILE A 135 -3.91 -42.30 -2.55
C ILE A 135 -3.14 -42.12 -1.24
N LEU A 136 -2.06 -41.33 -1.26
CA LEU A 136 -1.29 -41.03 -0.05
C LEU A 136 -2.13 -40.22 0.96
N GLY A 137 -2.92 -39.26 0.48
CA GLY A 137 -3.88 -38.51 1.30
C GLY A 137 -4.86 -39.43 2.02
N ASP A 138 -5.51 -40.35 1.29
CA ASP A 138 -6.45 -41.33 1.88
C ASP A 138 -5.79 -42.24 2.90
N THR A 139 -4.55 -42.64 2.62
CA THR A 139 -3.78 -43.53 3.49
C THR A 139 -3.48 -42.83 4.81
N PHE A 140 -2.99 -41.59 4.75
CA PHE A 140 -2.65 -40.83 5.95
C PHE A 140 -3.87 -40.38 6.74
N LEU A 141 -4.99 -40.09 6.08
CA LEU A 141 -6.26 -39.81 6.75
C LEU A 141 -6.74 -40.99 7.63
N LYS A 142 -6.41 -42.22 7.23
CA LYS A 142 -6.75 -43.45 7.96
C LYS A 142 -5.68 -43.91 8.95
N SER A 143 -4.52 -43.25 8.98
CA SER A 143 -3.42 -43.67 9.85
C SER A 143 -3.77 -43.41 11.33
N ASP A 144 -3.35 -44.31 12.21
CA ASP A 144 -3.47 -44.10 13.66
C ASP A 144 -2.47 -43.05 14.16
N LEU A 145 -1.34 -42.88 13.44
CA LEU A 145 -0.28 -41.96 13.79
C LEU A 145 -0.70 -40.50 13.57
N SER A 146 -0.64 -39.69 14.63
CA SER A 146 -1.04 -38.28 14.58
C SER A 146 -0.24 -37.47 13.56
N ALA A 147 1.07 -37.70 13.44
CA ALA A 147 1.92 -36.96 12.51
C ALA A 147 1.60 -37.26 11.03
N GLU A 148 1.26 -38.52 10.73
CA GLU A 148 0.85 -38.91 9.38
C GLU A 148 -0.50 -38.28 9.03
N ARG A 149 -1.45 -38.34 9.96
CA ARG A 149 -2.77 -37.70 9.85
C ARG A 149 -2.71 -36.20 9.52
N GLU A 150 -1.79 -35.47 10.15
CA GLU A 150 -1.59 -34.04 9.87
C GLU A 150 -1.01 -33.76 8.47
N SER A 151 -0.40 -34.78 7.85
CA SER A 151 0.15 -34.70 6.49
C SER A 151 -0.90 -34.98 5.41
N ALA A 152 -2.06 -35.54 5.73
CA ALA A 152 -3.08 -35.93 4.74
C ALA A 152 -3.54 -34.74 3.88
N ALA A 153 -3.85 -33.60 4.51
CA ALA A 153 -4.25 -32.37 3.83
C ALA A 153 -3.18 -31.86 2.85
N LEU A 154 -1.89 -32.04 3.18
CA LEU A 154 -0.79 -31.64 2.31
C LEU A 154 -0.75 -32.47 1.04
N PHE A 155 -0.89 -33.80 1.13
CA PHE A 155 -0.93 -34.65 -0.06
C PHE A 155 -2.13 -34.34 -0.96
N TYR A 156 -3.30 -34.09 -0.37
CA TYR A 156 -4.45 -33.62 -1.15
C TYR A 156 -4.19 -32.25 -1.81
N SER A 157 -3.50 -31.32 -1.16
CA SER A 157 -3.15 -30.04 -1.80
C SER A 157 -2.19 -30.20 -2.98
N LEU A 158 -1.32 -31.21 -2.94
CA LEU A 158 -0.36 -31.48 -4.02
C LEU A 158 -1.00 -32.10 -5.26
N SER A 159 -2.21 -32.66 -5.15
CA SER A 159 -2.89 -33.28 -6.31
C SER A 159 -3.39 -32.24 -7.32
N GLU A 160 -3.61 -30.99 -6.90
CA GLU A 160 -4.22 -29.93 -7.72
C GLU A 160 -5.60 -30.27 -8.28
N GLU A 161 -6.27 -31.26 -7.70
CA GLU A 161 -7.66 -31.56 -8.00
C GLU A 161 -8.58 -30.43 -7.54
N CYS A 162 -9.78 -30.35 -8.11
CA CYS A 162 -10.74 -29.35 -7.67
C CYS A 162 -11.17 -29.61 -6.21
N ILE A 163 -11.48 -28.54 -5.49
CA ILE A 163 -11.80 -28.62 -4.06
C ILE A 163 -12.98 -29.55 -3.79
N GLU A 164 -13.97 -29.57 -4.68
CA GLU A 164 -15.17 -30.38 -4.54
C GLU A 164 -14.86 -31.87 -4.60
N THR A 165 -14.00 -32.31 -5.54
CA THR A 165 -13.56 -33.71 -5.64
C THR A 165 -12.85 -34.16 -4.37
N ILE A 166 -11.91 -33.36 -3.87
CA ILE A 166 -11.13 -33.72 -2.68
C ILE A 166 -11.99 -33.71 -1.42
N VAL A 167 -12.82 -32.70 -1.20
CA VAL A 167 -13.64 -32.64 0.01
C VAL A 167 -14.67 -33.77 0.01
N ASN A 168 -15.29 -34.09 -1.13
CA ASN A 168 -16.17 -35.26 -1.24
C ASN A 168 -15.41 -36.57 -0.97
N ARG A 169 -14.16 -36.69 -1.45
CA ARG A 169 -13.30 -37.84 -1.19
C ARG A 169 -12.95 -37.98 0.29
N ILE A 170 -12.65 -36.89 0.99
CA ILE A 170 -12.40 -36.91 2.43
C ILE A 170 -13.70 -37.29 3.17
N LEU A 171 -14.83 -36.68 2.81
CA LEU A 171 -16.14 -36.96 3.41
C LEU A 171 -16.66 -38.37 3.13
N PHE A 172 -16.18 -39.05 2.09
CA PHE A 172 -16.48 -40.46 1.83
C PHE A 172 -16.05 -41.36 3.00
N PHE A 173 -15.03 -40.97 3.77
CA PHE A 173 -14.58 -41.70 4.96
C PHE A 173 -15.38 -41.39 6.23
N LYS A 174 -16.49 -40.65 6.12
CA LYS A 174 -17.39 -40.38 7.23
C LYS A 174 -17.94 -41.70 7.79
N GLY A 175 -17.75 -41.92 9.09
CA GLY A 175 -18.12 -43.16 9.78
C GLY A 175 -17.02 -44.22 9.82
N LEU A 176 -15.99 -44.09 8.98
CA LEU A 176 -14.80 -44.96 8.99
C LEU A 176 -13.63 -44.32 9.75
N VAL A 177 -13.56 -43.00 9.74
CA VAL A 177 -12.55 -42.20 10.45
C VAL A 177 -13.23 -41.35 11.51
N ASN A 178 -12.52 -41.06 12.60
CA ASN A 178 -13.00 -40.17 13.67
C ASN A 178 -13.46 -38.81 13.09
N LYS A 179 -14.68 -38.38 13.41
CA LYS A 179 -15.29 -37.14 12.90
C LYS A 179 -14.38 -35.93 13.10
N ALA A 180 -13.84 -35.73 14.30
CA ALA A 180 -12.99 -34.56 14.60
C ALA A 180 -11.72 -34.53 13.74
N HIS A 181 -11.17 -35.70 13.41
CA HIS A 181 -10.00 -35.77 12.53
C HIS A 181 -10.35 -35.48 11.07
N LEU A 182 -11.47 -36.03 10.60
CA LEU A 182 -11.98 -35.78 9.26
C LEU A 182 -12.25 -34.28 9.06
N ASP A 183 -12.97 -33.66 10.01
CA ASP A 183 -13.29 -32.24 10.02
C ASP A 183 -12.01 -31.38 10.05
N LYS A 184 -11.01 -31.75 10.88
CA LYS A 184 -9.68 -31.09 10.92
C LYS A 184 -8.98 -31.16 9.56
N THR A 185 -9.05 -32.30 8.88
CA THR A 185 -8.40 -32.48 7.57
C THR A 185 -9.07 -31.64 6.49
N VAL A 186 -10.41 -31.61 6.46
CA VAL A 186 -11.18 -30.75 5.54
C VAL A 186 -10.84 -29.29 5.77
N ALA A 187 -10.81 -28.84 7.03
CA ALA A 187 -10.47 -27.46 7.37
C ALA A 187 -9.04 -27.09 6.95
N GLN A 188 -8.07 -27.95 7.24
CA GLN A 188 -6.66 -27.72 6.89
C GLN A 188 -6.45 -27.70 5.37
N TYR A 189 -7.02 -28.65 4.63
CA TYR A 189 -6.94 -28.69 3.17
C TYR A 189 -7.55 -27.43 2.55
N THR A 190 -8.77 -27.08 2.96
CA THR A 190 -9.48 -25.90 2.43
C THR A 190 -8.68 -24.62 2.69
N ARG A 191 -8.10 -24.48 3.88
CA ARG A 191 -7.24 -23.34 4.24
C ARG A 191 -6.03 -23.24 3.30
N MET A 192 -5.31 -24.34 3.10
CA MET A 192 -4.13 -24.38 2.23
C MET A 192 -4.46 -23.95 0.79
N VAL A 193 -5.58 -24.45 0.24
CA VAL A 193 -6.02 -24.09 -1.11
C VAL A 193 -6.41 -22.60 -1.20
N CYS A 194 -7.10 -22.08 -0.19
CA CYS A 194 -7.48 -20.66 -0.14
C CYS A 194 -6.27 -19.72 -0.05
N GLU A 195 -5.25 -20.09 0.73
CA GLU A 195 -4.02 -19.30 0.90
C GLU A 195 -3.12 -19.34 -0.34
N GLN A 196 -3.01 -20.50 -0.99
CA GLN A 196 -2.25 -20.65 -2.24
C GLN A 196 -2.89 -19.85 -3.39
N SER A 197 -4.22 -19.84 -3.47
CA SER A 197 -4.98 -19.05 -4.45
C SER A 197 -4.85 -17.54 -4.24
N ALA A 198 -4.61 -17.08 -3.01
CA ALA A 198 -4.36 -15.66 -2.73
C ALA A 198 -3.02 -15.15 -3.28
N VAL A 199 -2.01 -16.03 -3.40
CA VAL A 199 -0.67 -15.69 -3.90
C VAL A 199 -0.60 -15.71 -5.42
N VAL A 200 -1.33 -16.62 -6.06
CA VAL A 200 -1.38 -16.75 -7.53
C VAL A 200 -2.62 -15.99 -8.00
N SER A 201 -2.44 -14.75 -8.47
CA SER A 201 -3.48 -13.76 -8.87
C SER A 201 -4.54 -14.22 -9.90
N THR A 202 -4.65 -15.51 -10.19
CA THR A 202 -5.71 -16.13 -10.99
C THR A 202 -6.85 -16.60 -10.08
N LYS A 203 -7.76 -15.68 -9.72
CA LYS A 203 -9.06 -15.99 -9.10
C LYS A 203 -9.96 -16.72 -10.11
N LYS A 204 -9.65 -17.97 -10.45
CA LYS A 204 -10.63 -18.86 -11.08
C LYS A 204 -11.69 -19.17 -10.04
N LEU A 205 -12.92 -18.74 -10.30
CA LEU A 205 -14.07 -18.99 -9.45
C LEU A 205 -14.20 -20.50 -9.26
N VAL A 206 -13.96 -21.01 -8.05
CA VAL A 206 -14.16 -22.43 -7.75
C VAL A 206 -15.68 -22.66 -7.63
N SER A 207 -16.29 -23.12 -8.72
CA SER A 207 -17.66 -23.62 -8.70
C SER A 207 -17.71 -24.86 -7.81
N MET A 208 -18.63 -24.87 -6.85
CA MET A 208 -18.86 -25.97 -5.90
C MET A 208 -20.36 -26.06 -5.63
N SER A 209 -20.87 -27.24 -5.32
CA SER A 209 -22.27 -27.39 -4.87
C SER A 209 -22.57 -26.60 -3.58
N PRO A 210 -23.75 -25.93 -3.48
CA PRO A 210 -24.14 -25.20 -2.28
C PRO A 210 -24.17 -26.04 -1.01
N THR A 211 -24.56 -27.31 -1.13
CA THR A 211 -24.59 -28.29 -0.04
C THR A 211 -23.21 -28.55 0.54
N LEU A 212 -22.20 -28.72 -0.32
CA LEU A 212 -20.83 -28.95 0.11
C LEU A 212 -20.21 -27.69 0.73
N ALA A 213 -20.49 -26.52 0.14
CA ALA A 213 -20.08 -25.23 0.70
C ALA A 213 -20.60 -25.03 2.13
N ASP A 214 -21.87 -25.37 2.34
CA ASP A 214 -22.55 -25.31 3.62
C ASP A 214 -22.01 -26.31 4.65
N THR A 215 -21.53 -27.48 4.21
CA THR A 215 -20.84 -28.46 5.08
C THR A 215 -19.45 -27.96 5.48
N ILE A 216 -18.69 -27.37 4.55
CA ILE A 216 -17.40 -26.76 4.86
C ILE A 216 -17.59 -25.63 5.88
N LEU A 217 -18.60 -24.78 5.72
CA LEU A 217 -18.91 -23.72 6.68
C LEU A 217 -19.20 -24.26 8.09
N GLU A 218 -19.97 -25.34 8.21
CA GLU A 218 -20.23 -26.00 9.50
C GLU A 218 -18.94 -26.51 10.13
N ILE A 219 -18.11 -27.23 9.34
CA ILE A 219 -16.82 -27.76 9.79
C ILE A 219 -15.92 -26.62 10.29
N PHE A 220 -15.81 -25.51 9.55
CA PHE A 220 -15.02 -24.35 9.98
C PHE A 220 -15.58 -23.71 11.25
N SER A 221 -16.90 -23.66 11.40
CA SER A 221 -17.53 -23.10 12.61
C SER A 221 -17.26 -23.92 13.88
N GLU A 222 -16.97 -25.22 13.74
CA GLU A 222 -16.65 -26.12 14.86
C GLU A 222 -15.13 -26.22 15.11
N VAL A 223 -14.33 -26.34 14.05
CA VAL A 223 -12.89 -26.65 14.15
C VAL A 223 -12.00 -25.41 14.25
N CYS A 224 -12.30 -24.36 13.49
CA CYS A 224 -11.47 -23.15 13.42
C CYS A 224 -12.32 -21.89 13.22
N PRO A 225 -13.15 -21.52 14.21
CA PRO A 225 -14.12 -20.43 14.10
C PRO A 225 -13.47 -19.08 13.78
N GLU A 226 -12.21 -18.87 14.17
CA GLU A 226 -11.42 -17.68 13.85
C GLU A 226 -11.10 -17.50 12.36
N TYR A 227 -11.25 -18.53 11.53
CA TYR A 227 -11.02 -18.43 10.08
C TYR A 227 -12.33 -18.27 9.29
N LEU A 228 -13.48 -18.31 9.97
CA LEU A 228 -14.78 -18.33 9.30
C LEU A 228 -15.03 -17.07 8.47
N HIS A 229 -14.65 -15.88 8.97
CA HIS A 229 -14.75 -14.64 8.19
C HIS A 229 -13.86 -14.66 6.95
N LYS A 230 -12.65 -15.23 7.01
CA LYS A 230 -11.77 -15.35 5.82
C LYS A 230 -12.40 -16.27 4.78
N LEU A 231 -13.04 -17.35 5.23
CA LEU A 231 -13.78 -18.22 4.33
C LEU A 231 -14.90 -17.45 3.62
N VAL A 232 -15.68 -16.63 4.33
CA VAL A 232 -16.79 -15.87 3.73
C VAL A 232 -16.30 -14.69 2.86
N LEU A 233 -15.27 -13.98 3.29
CA LEU A 233 -14.82 -12.72 2.68
C LEU A 233 -13.81 -12.93 1.55
N CYS A 234 -12.89 -13.88 1.69
CA CYS A 234 -11.73 -14.01 0.81
C CYS A 234 -11.86 -15.12 -0.21
N THR A 235 -12.79 -16.07 -0.02
CA THR A 235 -12.94 -17.16 -0.97
C THR A 235 -13.86 -16.77 -2.12
N SER A 236 -13.58 -17.33 -3.29
CA SER A 236 -14.45 -17.24 -4.46
C SER A 236 -15.66 -18.18 -4.36
N PHE A 237 -15.98 -18.75 -3.20
CA PHE A 237 -17.12 -19.64 -3.04
C PHE A 237 -18.39 -18.81 -3.10
N VAL A 238 -18.96 -18.65 -4.29
CA VAL A 238 -20.27 -17.99 -4.48
C VAL A 238 -21.43 -18.94 -4.11
N ALA A 239 -21.12 -20.17 -3.67
CA ALA A 239 -22.10 -21.25 -3.57
C ALA A 239 -22.80 -21.40 -2.22
N PHE A 240 -22.27 -20.86 -1.11
CA PHE A 240 -22.90 -21.07 0.19
C PHE A 240 -24.19 -20.25 0.39
N ARG A 241 -25.11 -20.75 1.21
CA ARG A 241 -26.35 -20.02 1.54
C ARG A 241 -26.08 -18.93 2.56
N SER A 242 -26.35 -17.68 2.19
CA SER A 242 -26.09 -16.50 3.03
C SER A 242 -26.75 -16.56 4.42
N GLU A 243 -27.95 -17.14 4.53
CA GLU A 243 -28.66 -17.29 5.81
C GLU A 243 -27.92 -18.22 6.80
N LYS A 244 -27.38 -19.33 6.29
CA LYS A 244 -26.64 -20.29 7.10
C LYS A 244 -25.31 -19.70 7.57
N ALA A 245 -24.58 -19.06 6.66
CA ALA A 245 -23.34 -18.36 6.98
C ALA A 245 -23.56 -17.26 8.02
N LEU A 246 -24.63 -16.45 7.88
CA LEU A 246 -25.02 -15.43 8.85
C LEU A 246 -25.33 -16.03 10.24
N THR A 247 -26.01 -17.17 10.29
CA THR A 247 -26.35 -17.83 11.56
C THR A 247 -25.10 -18.32 12.29
N LEU A 248 -24.17 -18.94 11.56
CA LEU A 248 -22.90 -19.42 12.11
C LEU A 248 -22.00 -18.27 12.57
N LEU A 249 -21.87 -17.20 11.78
CA LEU A 249 -21.10 -16.02 12.16
C LEU A 249 -21.70 -15.32 13.39
N LYS A 250 -23.04 -15.13 13.42
CA LYS A 250 -23.72 -14.53 14.58
C LYS A 250 -23.51 -15.32 15.86
N ARG A 251 -23.48 -16.66 15.79
CA ARG A 251 -23.15 -17.52 16.95
C ARG A 251 -21.77 -17.15 17.51
N ASN A 252 -20.75 -17.03 16.65
CA ASN A 252 -19.39 -16.67 17.06
C ASN A 252 -19.25 -15.24 17.61
N LEU A 253 -20.11 -14.31 17.18
CA LEU A 253 -20.12 -12.93 17.68
C LEU A 253 -20.51 -12.82 19.16
N PHE A 254 -21.32 -13.74 19.69
CA PHE A 254 -21.72 -13.71 21.10
C PHE A 254 -20.57 -14.09 22.05
N ASP A 255 -19.64 -14.92 21.59
CA ASP A 255 -18.55 -15.46 22.41
C ASP A 255 -17.35 -14.51 22.54
N ARG A 256 -17.21 -13.53 21.63
CA ARG A 256 -16.02 -12.67 21.52
C ARG A 256 -16.39 -11.19 21.57
N ARG A 257 -16.57 -10.63 22.77
CA ARG A 257 -16.85 -9.19 22.95
C ARG A 257 -15.58 -8.36 22.71
N GLN A 258 -15.68 -7.40 21.78
CA GLN A 258 -14.69 -6.35 21.47
C GLN A 258 -13.29 -6.89 21.14
N SER A 259 -13.19 -7.69 20.08
CA SER A 259 -11.90 -8.19 19.55
C SER A 259 -11.77 -7.94 18.06
N GLN A 260 -10.55 -8.02 17.53
CA GLN A 260 -10.30 -7.98 16.08
C GLN A 260 -11.07 -9.09 15.35
N GLY A 261 -11.16 -10.30 15.94
CA GLY A 261 -11.97 -11.39 15.39
C GLY A 261 -13.46 -11.04 15.29
N GLN A 262 -14.01 -10.35 16.28
CA GLN A 262 -15.39 -9.86 16.23
C GLN A 262 -15.60 -8.86 15.10
N ALA A 263 -14.65 -7.94 14.90
CA ALA A 263 -14.74 -6.96 13.81
C ALA A 263 -14.68 -7.65 12.44
N ALA A 264 -13.86 -8.69 12.28
CA ALA A 264 -13.76 -9.47 11.06
C ALA A 264 -15.03 -10.29 10.78
N ASP A 265 -15.57 -10.97 11.79
CA ASP A 265 -16.84 -11.71 11.67
C ASP A 265 -18.03 -10.78 11.41
N SER A 266 -18.04 -9.58 12.02
CA SER A 266 -19.05 -8.55 11.75
C SER A 266 -18.93 -8.00 10.33
N LEU A 267 -17.71 -7.78 9.82
CA LEU A 267 -17.50 -7.36 8.44
C LEU A 267 -17.97 -8.43 7.43
N ALA A 268 -17.76 -9.72 7.74
CA ALA A 268 -18.32 -10.83 6.96
C ALA A 268 -19.85 -10.81 6.96
N CYS A 269 -20.48 -10.56 8.11
CA CYS A 269 -21.93 -10.40 8.20
C CYS A 269 -22.43 -9.20 7.38
N VAL A 270 -21.73 -8.06 7.43
CA VAL A 270 -22.04 -6.85 6.63
C VAL A 270 -22.01 -7.19 5.14
N GLN A 271 -20.99 -7.93 4.67
CA GLN A 271 -20.90 -8.35 3.28
C GLN A 271 -22.06 -9.26 2.85
N LEU A 272 -22.44 -10.22 3.69
CA LEU A 272 -23.56 -11.13 3.41
C LEU A 272 -24.90 -10.39 3.40
N LEU A 273 -25.13 -9.48 4.34
CA LEU A 273 -26.34 -8.67 4.41
C LEU A 273 -26.46 -7.72 3.21
N LEU A 274 -25.33 -7.20 2.73
CA LEU A 274 -25.28 -6.38 1.52
C LEU A 274 -25.64 -7.20 0.28
N GLN A 275 -25.12 -8.42 0.16
CA GLN A 275 -25.47 -9.35 -0.92
C GLN A 275 -26.94 -9.78 -0.89
N SER A 276 -27.54 -9.88 0.31
CA SER A 276 -28.98 -10.16 0.46
C SER A 276 -29.88 -8.93 0.30
N GLY A 277 -29.34 -7.76 -0.07
CA GLY A 277 -30.10 -6.52 -0.28
C GLY A 277 -30.51 -5.77 1.00
N ASN A 278 -30.00 -6.16 2.17
CA ASN A 278 -30.34 -5.52 3.45
C ASN A 278 -29.28 -4.47 3.85
N ALA A 279 -29.24 -3.36 3.10
CA ALA A 279 -28.24 -2.30 3.28
C ALA A 279 -28.34 -1.58 4.63
N GLU A 280 -29.56 -1.39 5.17
CA GLU A 280 -29.75 -0.69 6.44
C GLU A 280 -29.24 -1.50 7.63
N ALA A 281 -29.50 -2.82 7.69
CA ALA A 281 -28.93 -3.68 8.72
C ALA A 281 -27.40 -3.74 8.63
N SER A 282 -26.86 -3.77 7.41
CA SER A 282 -25.42 -3.73 7.14
C SER A 282 -24.80 -2.43 7.70
N LYS A 283 -25.43 -1.29 7.41
CA LYS A 283 -24.99 0.03 7.89
C LYS A 283 -25.06 0.15 9.41
N ALA A 284 -26.13 -0.36 10.03
CA ALA A 284 -26.30 -0.36 11.48
C ALA A 284 -25.20 -1.18 12.16
N MET A 285 -24.92 -2.39 11.66
CA MET A 285 -23.86 -3.25 12.20
C MET A 285 -22.47 -2.63 12.04
N LEU A 286 -22.19 -1.99 10.89
CA LEU A 286 -20.89 -1.34 10.68
C LEU A 286 -20.65 -0.14 11.62
N LYS A 287 -21.72 0.56 12.01
CA LYS A 287 -21.66 1.68 12.96
C LYS A 287 -21.35 1.26 14.39
N THR A 288 -21.66 0.02 14.80
CA THR A 288 -21.39 -0.45 16.17
C THR A 288 -19.93 -0.86 16.40
N LEU A 289 -19.16 -1.07 15.33
CA LEU A 289 -17.75 -1.48 15.44
C LEU A 289 -16.86 -0.32 15.88
N SER A 290 -15.90 -0.56 16.78
CA SER A 290 -14.92 0.46 17.13
C SER A 290 -13.91 0.65 15.99
N LYS A 291 -13.36 1.87 15.87
CA LYS A 291 -12.29 2.16 14.90
C LYS A 291 -11.04 1.31 15.14
N GLU A 292 -10.70 1.08 16.41
CA GLU A 292 -9.50 0.34 16.83
C GLU A 292 -9.49 -1.11 16.33
N PHE A 293 -10.63 -1.80 16.34
CA PHE A 293 -10.71 -3.19 15.88
C PHE A 293 -11.00 -3.32 14.39
N LEU A 294 -11.75 -2.39 13.81
CA LEU A 294 -12.09 -2.44 12.38
C LEU A 294 -10.91 -2.09 11.48
N MET A 295 -10.04 -1.16 11.90
CA MET A 295 -8.95 -0.66 11.06
C MET A 295 -7.93 -1.76 10.68
N PRO A 296 -7.42 -2.61 11.61
CA PRO A 296 -6.52 -3.71 11.26
C PRO A 296 -7.11 -4.71 10.27
N VAL A 297 -8.40 -5.05 10.43
CA VAL A 297 -9.13 -5.97 9.54
C VAL A 297 -9.21 -5.39 8.12
N LEU A 298 -9.54 -4.10 8.00
CA LEU A 298 -9.62 -3.44 6.70
C LEU A 298 -8.25 -3.29 6.02
N LEU A 299 -7.16 -3.14 6.79
CA LEU A 299 -5.81 -3.16 6.21
C LEU A 299 -5.43 -4.53 5.67
N GLU A 300 -5.72 -5.60 6.43
CA GLU A 300 -5.48 -6.98 5.99
C GLU A 300 -6.31 -7.31 4.73
N MET A 301 -7.53 -6.78 4.64
CA MET A 301 -8.50 -7.10 3.59
C MET A 301 -8.82 -5.92 2.65
N HIS A 302 -7.88 -5.03 2.38
CA HIS A 302 -8.11 -3.81 1.59
C HIS A 302 -8.60 -4.09 0.16
N GLU A 303 -8.19 -5.21 -0.44
CA GLU A 303 -8.65 -5.70 -1.76
C GLU A 303 -10.16 -6.03 -1.82
N LEU A 304 -10.84 -6.13 -0.67
CA LEU A 304 -12.29 -6.25 -0.60
C LEU A 304 -12.99 -4.90 -0.65
N VAL A 305 -12.29 -3.82 -0.29
CA VAL A 305 -12.78 -2.45 -0.30
C VAL A 305 -12.57 -1.82 -1.68
N HIS A 306 -11.45 -2.12 -2.31
CA HIS A 306 -11.05 -1.60 -3.62
C HIS A 306 -10.69 -2.74 -4.57
N ARG A 307 -11.18 -2.70 -5.81
CA ARG A 307 -10.72 -3.60 -6.89
C ARG A 307 -10.43 -2.79 -8.13
N ASN A 308 -9.23 -2.93 -8.69
CA ASN A 308 -8.82 -2.27 -9.94
C ASN A 308 -9.15 -0.76 -9.96
N GLN A 309 -8.86 -0.04 -8.87
CA GLN A 309 -9.11 1.40 -8.71
C GLN A 309 -10.58 1.82 -8.58
N VAL A 310 -11.50 0.86 -8.43
CA VAL A 310 -12.93 1.10 -8.21
C VAL A 310 -13.31 0.66 -6.79
N LEU A 311 -14.21 1.40 -6.14
CA LEU A 311 -14.82 0.96 -4.89
C LEU A 311 -15.72 -0.25 -5.13
N THR A 312 -15.62 -1.25 -4.27
CA THR A 312 -16.61 -2.32 -4.23
C THR A 312 -17.88 -1.82 -3.52
N PRO A 313 -19.02 -2.52 -3.64
CA PRO A 313 -20.23 -2.19 -2.86
C PRO A 313 -19.96 -2.13 -1.35
N LEU A 314 -19.07 -2.99 -0.84
CA LEU A 314 -18.63 -2.96 0.54
C LEU A 314 -17.86 -1.68 0.86
N GLY A 315 -16.95 -1.27 -0.04
CA GLY A 315 -16.19 -0.04 0.12
C GLY A 315 -17.05 1.22 0.08
N GLU A 316 -18.06 1.27 -0.78
CA GLU A 316 -19.04 2.37 -0.81
C GLU A 316 -19.81 2.46 0.51
N LEU A 317 -20.27 1.33 1.04
CA LEU A 317 -20.95 1.26 2.32
C LEU A 317 -20.04 1.73 3.47
N ILE A 318 -18.77 1.30 3.48
CA ILE A 318 -17.79 1.71 4.49
C ILE A 318 -17.51 3.21 4.40
N LYS A 319 -17.28 3.74 3.19
CA LYS A 319 -17.09 5.17 2.96
C LYS A 319 -18.28 5.99 3.46
N ALA A 320 -19.51 5.52 3.24
CA ALA A 320 -20.72 6.22 3.65
C ALA A 320 -21.03 6.09 5.15
N ALA A 321 -20.82 4.92 5.75
CA ALA A 321 -21.21 4.65 7.14
C ALA A 321 -20.12 5.05 8.15
N ARG A 322 -18.85 4.89 7.78
CA ARG A 322 -17.66 5.07 8.63
C ARG A 322 -16.52 5.78 7.87
N PRO A 323 -16.74 7.03 7.43
CA PRO A 323 -15.74 7.80 6.69
C PRO A 323 -14.46 8.01 7.51
N ASP A 324 -14.54 8.05 8.85
CA ASP A 324 -13.40 8.16 9.76
C ASP A 324 -12.42 6.98 9.64
N VAL A 325 -12.95 5.75 9.52
CA VAL A 325 -12.16 4.54 9.39
C VAL A 325 -11.62 4.41 7.97
N TYR A 326 -12.48 4.66 6.97
CA TYR A 326 -12.09 4.63 5.57
C TYR A 326 -10.93 5.60 5.29
N PHE A 327 -11.02 6.83 5.79
CA PHE A 327 -9.93 7.81 5.69
C PHE A 327 -8.62 7.29 6.30
N SER A 328 -8.71 6.77 7.53
CA SER A 328 -7.54 6.31 8.28
C SER A 328 -6.88 5.13 7.58
N MET A 329 -7.66 4.24 6.98
CA MET A 329 -7.18 3.12 6.17
C MET A 329 -6.40 3.61 4.95
N LEU A 330 -6.94 4.56 4.17
CA LEU A 330 -6.24 5.12 3.00
C LEU A 330 -4.89 5.75 3.36
N VAL A 331 -4.84 6.51 4.47
CA VAL A 331 -3.59 7.10 4.97
C VAL A 331 -2.58 6.03 5.38
N HIS A 332 -3.02 4.94 6.00
CA HIS A 332 -2.15 3.82 6.38
C HIS A 332 -1.63 3.04 5.17
N LEU A 333 -2.49 2.73 4.19
CA LEU A 333 -2.09 2.04 2.95
C LEU A 333 -1.02 2.83 2.20
N LYS A 334 -1.14 4.16 2.15
CA LYS A 334 -0.11 5.05 1.61
C LYS A 334 1.18 5.01 2.43
N ASN A 335 1.07 5.11 3.76
CA ASN A 335 2.26 5.20 4.63
C ASN A 335 3.06 3.91 4.71
N ASN A 336 2.40 2.75 4.51
CA ASN A 336 3.04 1.44 4.48
C ASN A 336 3.53 1.05 3.08
N GLY A 337 3.31 1.90 2.06
CA GLY A 337 3.71 1.62 0.67
C GLY A 337 2.86 0.57 -0.04
N THR A 338 1.74 0.14 0.55
CA THR A 338 0.82 -0.84 -0.06
C THR A 338 0.11 -0.26 -1.29
N MET A 339 -0.19 1.04 -1.28
CA MET A 339 -0.82 1.75 -2.41
C MET A 339 -0.11 3.05 -2.73
N ALA A 340 0.04 3.34 -4.02
CA ALA A 340 0.56 4.61 -4.48
C ALA A 340 -0.45 5.76 -4.23
N PRO A 341 0.01 6.98 -3.87
CA PRO A 341 -0.85 8.15 -3.73
C PRO A 341 -1.80 8.41 -4.89
N GLU A 342 -1.31 8.25 -6.11
CA GLU A 342 -2.04 8.47 -7.36
C GLU A 342 -3.21 7.50 -7.48
N GLN A 343 -2.98 6.23 -7.10
CA GLN A 343 -4.00 5.20 -7.09
C GLN A 343 -5.13 5.53 -6.11
N ILE A 344 -4.79 6.07 -4.93
CA ILE A 344 -5.79 6.48 -3.93
C ILE A 344 -6.59 7.69 -4.43
N VAL A 345 -5.94 8.67 -5.06
CA VAL A 345 -6.62 9.83 -5.64
C VAL A 345 -7.58 9.40 -6.74
N LEU A 346 -7.17 8.49 -7.62
CA LEU A 346 -8.03 7.92 -8.66
C LEU A 346 -9.26 7.22 -8.05
N ILE A 347 -9.07 6.41 -7.01
CA ILE A 347 -10.18 5.76 -6.30
C ILE A 347 -11.17 6.78 -5.75
N LEU A 348 -10.67 7.85 -5.11
CA LEU A 348 -11.54 8.89 -4.54
C LEU A 348 -12.32 9.63 -5.64
N GLN A 349 -11.69 9.92 -6.78
CA GLN A 349 -12.32 10.58 -7.93
C GLN A 349 -13.38 9.71 -8.59
N HIS A 350 -13.04 8.46 -8.95
CA HIS A 350 -13.99 7.52 -9.58
C HIS A 350 -15.21 7.27 -8.70
N ALA A 351 -15.04 7.23 -7.39
CA ALA A 351 -16.12 7.06 -6.42
C ALA A 351 -17.11 8.24 -6.35
N ALA A 352 -16.76 9.41 -6.89
CA ALA A 352 -17.65 10.57 -6.93
C ALA A 352 -18.23 10.75 -8.33
N SER A 353 -17.35 10.86 -9.34
CA SER A 353 -17.63 10.80 -10.77
C SER A 353 -16.28 10.95 -11.50
N PRO A 354 -16.05 10.25 -12.62
CA PRO A 354 -14.80 10.40 -13.40
C PRO A 354 -14.51 11.83 -13.87
N GLN A 355 -15.54 12.68 -13.95
CA GLN A 355 -15.45 14.09 -14.36
C GLN A 355 -15.67 15.07 -13.21
N ALA A 356 -15.80 14.59 -11.97
CA ALA A 356 -15.98 15.47 -10.82
C ALA A 356 -14.78 16.40 -10.66
N GLU A 357 -15.05 17.70 -10.52
CA GLU A 357 -14.02 18.64 -10.15
C GLU A 357 -13.41 18.28 -8.78
N PRO A 358 -12.10 18.50 -8.56
CA PRO A 358 -11.43 18.09 -7.33
C PRO A 358 -12.07 18.62 -6.04
N HIS A 359 -12.67 19.81 -6.08
CA HIS A 359 -13.30 20.44 -4.93
C HIS A 359 -14.63 19.77 -4.52
N CYS A 360 -15.25 19.02 -5.44
CA CYS A 360 -16.49 18.26 -5.23
C CYS A 360 -16.23 16.82 -4.74
N VAL A 361 -14.98 16.34 -4.80
CA VAL A 361 -14.66 14.96 -4.45
C VAL A 361 -14.54 14.82 -2.93
N PRO A 362 -15.41 14.00 -2.28
CA PRO A 362 -15.37 13.85 -0.83
C PRO A 362 -14.04 13.25 -0.36
N MET A 363 -13.48 13.79 0.73
CA MET A 363 -12.26 13.31 1.39
C MET A 363 -10.95 13.51 0.61
N LEU A 364 -11.02 13.96 -0.65
CA LEU A 364 -9.83 14.15 -1.49
C LEU A 364 -8.90 15.22 -0.90
N ARG A 365 -9.46 16.36 -0.51
CA ARG A 365 -8.70 17.46 0.11
C ARG A 365 -8.03 17.00 1.39
N GLU A 366 -8.79 16.40 2.31
CA GLU A 366 -8.29 15.94 3.60
C GLU A 366 -7.18 14.90 3.42
N PHE A 367 -7.30 14.03 2.41
CA PHE A 367 -6.29 13.02 2.11
C PHE A 367 -5.01 13.66 1.56
N LEU A 368 -5.14 14.56 0.59
CA LEU A 368 -4.02 15.31 0.03
C LEU A 368 -3.33 16.17 1.09
N GLU A 369 -4.08 16.83 1.96
CA GLU A 369 -3.54 17.58 3.11
C GLU A 369 -2.75 16.68 4.05
N ALA A 370 -3.34 15.58 4.52
CA ALA A 370 -2.68 14.65 5.43
C ALA A 370 -1.42 14.02 4.81
N MET A 371 -1.44 13.78 3.50
CA MET A 371 -0.32 13.21 2.78
C MET A 371 0.80 14.24 2.54
N LEU A 372 0.48 15.41 2.01
CA LEU A 372 1.44 16.43 1.59
C LEU A 372 2.03 17.21 2.76
N SER A 373 1.30 17.35 3.88
CA SER A 373 1.83 17.94 5.11
C SER A 373 2.70 16.97 5.93
N SER A 374 2.70 15.68 5.59
CA SER A 374 3.47 14.67 6.31
C SER A 374 4.96 14.79 6.02
N LYS A 375 5.78 14.89 7.09
CA LYS A 375 7.26 14.84 7.00
C LYS A 375 7.80 13.56 6.37
N ARG A 376 7.00 12.49 6.30
CA ARG A 376 7.37 11.21 5.68
C ARG A 376 7.21 11.23 4.15
N THR A 377 6.54 12.24 3.60
CA THR A 377 6.30 12.36 2.15
C THR A 377 7.21 13.43 1.58
N ASN A 378 7.97 13.12 0.54
CA ASN A 378 8.57 14.16 -0.29
C ASN A 378 7.49 14.77 -1.20
N ALA A 379 6.78 15.79 -0.73
CA ALA A 379 5.69 16.42 -1.48
C ALA A 379 6.13 16.95 -2.86
N GLN A 380 7.39 17.38 -2.99
CA GLN A 380 7.95 17.87 -4.25
C GLN A 380 8.05 16.78 -5.33
N ALA A 381 8.04 15.50 -4.94
CA ALA A 381 7.97 14.38 -5.88
C ALA A 381 6.60 14.25 -6.57
N TYR A 382 5.57 14.95 -6.07
CA TYR A 382 4.18 14.83 -6.53
C TYR A 382 3.60 16.18 -7.00
N PRO A 383 4.21 16.86 -8.01
CA PRO A 383 3.78 18.19 -8.46
C PRO A 383 2.34 18.20 -8.96
N HIS A 384 1.90 17.11 -9.59
CA HIS A 384 0.53 16.97 -10.10
C HIS A 384 -0.51 16.84 -8.96
N LEU A 385 -0.17 16.19 -7.84
CA LEU A 385 -1.06 16.09 -6.67
C LEU A 385 -1.14 17.42 -5.91
N LEU A 386 -0.03 18.17 -5.84
CA LEU A 386 -0.02 19.55 -5.33
C LEU A 386 -0.97 20.44 -6.15
N MET A 387 -0.91 20.36 -7.48
CA MET A 387 -1.84 21.09 -8.34
C MET A 387 -3.30 20.65 -8.16
N THR A 388 -3.56 19.36 -7.94
CA THR A 388 -4.91 18.86 -7.62
C THR A 388 -5.44 19.44 -6.31
N LEU A 389 -4.61 19.51 -5.26
CA LEU A 389 -4.98 20.15 -3.99
C LEU A 389 -5.27 21.64 -4.18
N ILE A 390 -4.43 22.35 -4.95
CA ILE A 390 -4.62 23.77 -5.26
C ILE A 390 -5.95 24.00 -6.02
N ARG A 391 -6.26 23.17 -7.02
CA ARG A 391 -7.55 23.21 -7.71
C ARG A 391 -8.72 22.97 -6.76
N ALA A 392 -8.57 22.08 -5.78
CA ALA A 392 -9.59 21.85 -4.77
C ALA A 392 -9.83 23.10 -3.89
N TYR A 393 -8.77 23.81 -3.48
CA TYR A 393 -8.90 25.08 -2.75
C TYR A 393 -9.53 26.18 -3.60
N VAL A 394 -9.04 26.36 -4.83
CA VAL A 394 -9.55 27.37 -5.76
C VAL A 394 -11.04 27.17 -6.04
N GLY A 395 -11.45 25.93 -6.37
CA GLY A 395 -12.85 25.61 -6.66
C GLY A 395 -13.79 25.87 -5.47
N LYS A 396 -13.33 25.67 -4.23
CA LYS A 396 -14.13 26.00 -3.03
C LYS A 396 -14.23 27.50 -2.74
N MET A 397 -13.19 28.27 -3.08
CA MET A 397 -13.19 29.72 -2.87
C MET A 397 -13.93 30.48 -3.99
N ALA A 398 -13.95 29.92 -5.20
CA ALA A 398 -14.55 30.57 -6.37
C ALA A 398 -16.08 30.68 -6.21
N PRO A 399 -16.69 31.79 -6.66
CA PRO A 399 -18.13 31.97 -6.58
C PRO A 399 -18.85 30.93 -7.45
N TYR A 400 -19.69 30.09 -6.82
CA TYR A 400 -20.43 29.02 -7.49
C TYR A 400 -21.37 29.61 -8.56
N SER A 401 -21.20 29.23 -9.83
CA SER A 401 -22.05 29.69 -10.93
C SER A 401 -23.36 28.90 -11.09
N GLY A 402 -23.60 27.89 -10.25
CA GLY A 402 -24.78 27.02 -10.29
C GLY A 402 -25.71 27.18 -9.08
N SER A 403 -27.02 27.05 -9.29
CA SER A 403 -28.11 27.26 -8.31
C SER A 403 -28.21 26.20 -7.19
N GLY A 404 -27.25 25.27 -7.08
CA GLY A 404 -27.18 24.28 -6.01
C GLY A 404 -26.05 24.61 -5.07
N SER A 405 -26.36 25.20 -3.91
CA SER A 405 -25.39 25.39 -2.82
C SER A 405 -24.86 24.02 -2.37
N PRO A 406 -23.55 23.72 -2.46
CA PRO A 406 -22.99 22.65 -1.67
C PRO A 406 -23.10 23.11 -0.21
N GLN A 407 -24.01 22.49 0.54
CA GLN A 407 -24.11 22.66 1.98
C GLN A 407 -22.71 22.53 2.58
N GLN A 408 -22.16 23.64 3.05
CA GLN A 408 -21.00 23.67 3.92
C GLN A 408 -21.42 22.95 5.20
N THR A 409 -21.28 21.63 5.24
CA THR A 409 -21.34 20.90 6.49
C THR A 409 -20.04 21.24 7.22
N PRO A 410 -20.10 21.89 8.39
CA PRO A 410 -18.92 22.11 9.20
C PRO A 410 -18.54 20.75 9.77
N VAL A 411 -17.75 19.98 9.03
CA VAL A 411 -17.11 18.81 9.61
C VAL A 411 -16.08 19.38 10.58
N GLN A 412 -16.32 19.17 11.87
CA GLN A 412 -15.33 19.44 12.92
C GLN A 412 -14.12 18.52 12.70
N LEU A 413 -13.26 18.84 11.73
CA LEU A 413 -11.96 18.19 11.59
C LEU A 413 -10.99 18.87 12.55
N VAL A 414 -10.67 18.13 13.61
CA VAL A 414 -9.38 18.04 14.32
C VAL A 414 -8.42 19.23 14.11
N HIS A 415 -8.38 20.11 15.12
CA HIS A 415 -7.21 20.80 15.70
C HIS A 415 -5.95 21.06 14.84
N THR A 416 -6.10 21.43 13.57
CA THR A 416 -5.00 21.95 12.76
C THR A 416 -5.18 23.45 12.61
N LYS A 417 -4.14 24.21 12.94
CA LYS A 417 -4.14 25.66 12.70
C LYS A 417 -3.99 25.85 11.18
N PRO A 418 -5.02 26.30 10.45
CA PRO A 418 -4.98 26.31 8.98
C PRO A 418 -3.83 27.16 8.43
N ALA A 419 -3.45 28.23 9.14
CA ALA A 419 -2.34 29.10 8.80
C ALA A 419 -0.94 28.46 8.92
N THR A 420 -0.83 27.27 9.53
CA THR A 420 0.45 26.57 9.73
C THR A 420 0.39 25.11 9.28
N LEU A 421 -0.55 24.74 8.41
CA LEU A 421 -0.74 23.35 7.97
C LEU A 421 0.45 22.83 7.16
N PHE A 422 0.98 23.66 6.25
CA PHE A 422 2.08 23.29 5.34
C PHE A 422 3.39 24.01 5.69
N GLY A 423 3.29 25.23 6.20
CA GLY A 423 4.42 26.07 6.57
C GLY A 423 3.97 27.33 7.29
N ASN A 424 4.92 28.08 7.82
CA ASN A 424 4.62 29.35 8.48
C ASN A 424 4.15 30.38 7.46
N ARG A 425 2.96 30.94 7.71
CA ARG A 425 2.45 32.09 6.98
C ARG A 425 3.31 33.31 7.27
N ALA A 426 3.73 34.03 6.23
CA ALA A 426 4.46 35.27 6.39
C ALA A 426 3.59 36.36 7.05
N SER A 427 4.18 37.17 7.93
CA SER A 427 3.46 38.20 8.72
C SER A 427 2.84 39.28 7.84
N TRP A 428 3.54 39.70 6.78
CA TRP A 428 3.07 40.73 5.84
C TRP A 428 1.75 40.40 5.14
N LEU A 429 1.35 39.12 5.12
CA LEU A 429 0.05 38.71 4.61
C LEU A 429 -1.12 39.15 5.50
N LEU A 430 -0.88 39.54 6.76
CA LEU A 430 -1.89 40.18 7.62
C LEU A 430 -2.21 41.59 7.15
N GLU A 431 -1.25 42.29 6.55
CA GLU A 431 -1.43 43.66 6.02
C GLU A 431 -2.26 43.72 4.73
N LEU A 432 -2.55 42.55 4.13
CA LEU A 432 -3.37 42.43 2.93
C LEU A 432 -4.83 42.10 3.25
N PRO A 433 -5.77 42.44 2.34
CA PRO A 433 -7.12 41.90 2.38
C PRO A 433 -7.12 40.37 2.50
N PRO A 434 -8.09 39.80 3.24
CA PRO A 434 -9.20 40.45 3.94
C PRO A 434 -8.85 41.01 5.34
N PHE A 435 -7.60 40.84 5.80
CA PHE A 435 -7.24 41.08 7.20
C PHE A 435 -6.86 42.53 7.49
N LEU A 436 -6.15 43.21 6.57
CA LEU A 436 -5.83 44.64 6.66
C LEU A 436 -5.26 45.07 8.03
N GLY A 437 -4.30 44.30 8.55
CA GLY A 437 -3.64 44.50 9.84
C GLY A 437 -4.38 43.91 11.05
N ARG A 438 -5.56 43.32 10.85
CA ARG A 438 -6.34 42.69 11.95
C ARG A 438 -5.90 41.25 12.18
N THR A 439 -5.79 40.87 13.45
CA THR A 439 -5.48 39.49 13.83
C THR A 439 -6.66 38.55 13.55
N VAL A 440 -6.39 37.38 12.97
CA VAL A 440 -7.39 36.34 12.71
C VAL A 440 -8.00 35.84 14.04
N THR A 441 -9.32 35.92 14.17
CA THR A 441 -10.01 35.46 15.38
C THR A 441 -10.26 33.95 15.35
N LYS A 442 -10.30 33.30 16.52
CA LYS A 442 -10.61 31.86 16.63
C LYS A 442 -12.10 31.56 16.63
N THR A 443 -12.92 32.52 17.02
CA THR A 443 -14.38 32.39 17.13
C THR A 443 -15.06 33.09 15.96
N CYS A 444 -16.01 32.41 15.35
CA CYS A 444 -16.90 33.01 14.36
C CYS A 444 -18.10 33.63 15.08
N ASN A 445 -18.40 34.91 14.81
CA ASN A 445 -19.57 35.59 15.38
C ASN A 445 -20.82 35.47 14.50
N GLN A 446 -20.72 34.79 13.34
CA GLN A 446 -21.82 34.62 12.40
C GLN A 446 -22.07 33.13 12.13
N TYR A 447 -23.15 32.61 12.67
CA TYR A 447 -23.58 31.21 12.48
C TYR A 447 -24.65 31.05 11.39
N SER A 448 -25.06 32.13 10.73
CA SER A 448 -26.17 32.10 9.78
C SER A 448 -26.13 33.35 8.90
N THR A 449 -25.81 33.21 7.62
CA THR A 449 -26.42 33.88 6.44
C THR A 449 -25.46 33.99 5.24
N THR A 450 -26.06 33.97 4.05
CA THR A 450 -25.52 34.02 2.69
C THR A 450 -24.93 35.38 2.28
N ILE A 451 -24.31 36.12 3.20
CA ILE A 451 -23.80 37.48 2.95
C ILE A 451 -22.29 37.43 2.70
N ASN A 452 -21.80 38.37 1.86
CA ASN A 452 -20.40 38.58 1.51
C ASN A 452 -19.47 38.49 2.75
N LEU A 453 -18.78 37.35 2.89
CA LEU A 453 -17.96 36.99 4.08
C LEU A 453 -16.88 38.02 4.42
N ALA A 454 -16.39 38.74 3.40
CA ALA A 454 -15.29 39.69 3.55
C ALA A 454 -15.61 40.97 4.31
N GLU A 455 -16.88 41.37 4.37
CA GLU A 455 -17.27 42.56 5.13
C GLU A 455 -17.67 42.22 6.57
N CYS A 456 -17.78 40.92 6.88
CA CYS A 456 -18.59 40.44 7.99
C CYS A 456 -17.83 39.55 8.99
N CYS A 457 -16.75 38.86 8.59
CA CYS A 457 -15.97 38.02 9.50
C CYS A 457 -14.49 37.87 9.11
N ILE A 458 -13.60 37.91 10.10
CA ILE A 458 -12.14 37.70 9.96
C ILE A 458 -11.64 36.47 10.73
N CYS A 459 -12.54 35.51 11.02
CA CYS A 459 -12.17 34.33 11.80
C CYS A 459 -11.49 33.24 10.95
N SER A 460 -10.77 32.34 11.61
CA SER A 460 -10.07 31.23 10.98
C SER A 460 -10.99 30.27 10.23
N ASN A 461 -12.26 30.18 10.62
CA ASN A 461 -13.21 29.26 10.00
C ASN A 461 -13.77 29.82 8.68
N CYS A 462 -14.08 31.13 8.63
CA CYS A 462 -14.59 31.78 7.41
C CYS A 462 -13.53 31.86 6.31
N TRP A 463 -12.25 31.93 6.70
CA TRP A 463 -11.11 32.05 5.80
C TRP A 463 -10.21 30.81 5.81
N ASP A 464 -10.75 29.64 6.19
CA ASP A 464 -9.99 28.39 6.34
C ASP A 464 -9.23 28.04 5.06
N GLU A 465 -9.92 28.03 3.91
CA GLU A 465 -9.31 27.68 2.61
C GLU A 465 -8.23 28.69 2.19
N LEU A 466 -8.47 29.99 2.40
CA LEU A 466 -7.49 31.04 2.10
C LEU A 466 -6.24 30.89 2.98
N LEU A 467 -6.41 30.65 4.28
CA LEU A 467 -5.30 30.50 5.22
C LEU A 467 -4.46 29.25 4.91
N ARG A 468 -5.10 28.13 4.55
CA ARG A 468 -4.41 26.91 4.11
C ARG A 468 -3.65 27.13 2.82
N MET A 469 -4.27 27.78 1.83
CA MET A 469 -3.64 28.11 0.56
C MET A 469 -2.44 29.05 0.75
N GLN A 470 -2.56 30.08 1.60
CA GLN A 470 -1.45 30.95 1.96
C GLN A 470 -0.31 30.19 2.66
N SER A 471 -0.64 29.28 3.59
CA SER A 471 0.35 28.40 4.24
C SER A 471 1.10 27.53 3.22
N LEU A 472 0.37 26.95 2.25
CA LEU A 472 0.95 26.15 1.18
C LEU A 472 1.89 26.97 0.29
N LEU A 473 1.45 28.14 -0.19
CA LEU A 473 2.23 29.00 -1.08
C LEU A 473 3.46 29.66 -0.41
N CYS A 474 3.41 29.81 0.92
CA CYS A 474 4.55 30.26 1.73
C CYS A 474 5.55 29.13 2.03
N SER A 475 5.13 27.87 1.96
CA SER A 475 6.00 26.72 2.22
C SER A 475 6.95 26.42 1.05
N ASP A 476 8.03 25.70 1.35
CA ASP A 476 8.97 25.18 0.34
C ASP A 476 8.42 23.96 -0.41
N LEU A 477 7.20 23.51 -0.08
CA LEU A 477 6.59 22.33 -0.72
C LEU A 477 6.24 22.59 -2.19
N LEU A 478 5.93 23.84 -2.55
CA LEU A 478 5.57 24.20 -3.93
C LEU A 478 6.82 24.62 -4.71
N PRO A 479 7.25 23.84 -5.73
CA PRO A 479 8.36 24.22 -6.59
C PRO A 479 8.11 25.56 -7.30
N ALA A 480 9.17 26.35 -7.49
CA ALA A 480 9.08 27.64 -8.19
C ALA A 480 8.48 27.52 -9.61
N SER A 481 8.68 26.39 -10.28
CA SER A 481 8.14 26.09 -11.61
C SER A 481 6.61 25.96 -11.66
N LEU A 482 5.95 25.67 -10.54
CA LEU A 482 4.49 25.57 -10.47
C LEU A 482 3.82 26.91 -10.19
N ARG A 483 4.53 27.90 -9.64
CA ARG A 483 3.93 29.22 -9.30
C ARG A 483 3.26 29.92 -10.50
N PRO A 484 3.84 29.90 -11.72
CA PRO A 484 3.16 30.43 -12.91
C PRO A 484 1.85 29.70 -13.25
N GLN A 485 1.82 28.37 -13.12
CA GLN A 485 0.61 27.57 -13.39
C GLN A 485 -0.48 27.85 -12.35
N VAL A 486 -0.10 28.07 -11.09
CA VAL A 486 -1.03 28.47 -10.03
C VAL A 486 -1.57 29.89 -10.31
N LEU A 487 -0.72 30.81 -10.76
CA LEU A 487 -1.15 32.16 -11.13
C LEU A 487 -2.17 32.12 -12.27
N GLU A 488 -1.88 31.35 -13.33
CA GLU A 488 -2.79 31.16 -14.46
C GLU A 488 -4.14 30.58 -14.01
N LEU A 489 -4.12 29.58 -13.13
CA LEU A 489 -5.35 29.01 -12.56
C LEU A 489 -6.16 30.04 -11.77
N LEU A 490 -5.52 30.88 -10.95
CA LEU A 490 -6.19 31.94 -10.19
C LEU A 490 -6.77 33.03 -11.10
N GLU A 491 -6.09 33.35 -12.20
CA GLU A 491 -6.56 34.31 -13.20
C GLU A 491 -7.77 33.77 -13.97
N GLN A 492 -7.84 32.46 -14.20
CA GLN A 492 -8.99 31.80 -14.83
C GLN A 492 -10.22 31.68 -13.91
N SER A 493 -10.03 31.62 -12.59
CA SER A 493 -11.09 31.20 -11.65
C SER A 493 -11.98 32.33 -11.09
N SER A 494 -12.02 33.51 -11.73
CA SER A 494 -12.68 34.78 -11.29
C SER A 494 -12.37 35.27 -9.86
N LEU A 495 -11.63 34.49 -9.05
CA LEU A 495 -11.23 34.81 -7.68
C LEU A 495 -10.51 36.16 -7.56
N LEU A 496 -9.65 36.46 -8.53
CA LEU A 496 -8.84 37.68 -8.52
C LEU A 496 -9.64 38.94 -8.87
N GLU A 497 -10.93 38.84 -9.21
CA GLU A 497 -11.83 39.99 -9.29
C GLU A 497 -12.11 40.60 -7.90
N SER A 498 -12.02 39.78 -6.84
CA SER A 498 -12.14 40.25 -5.46
C SER A 498 -10.78 40.61 -4.87
N GLU A 499 -10.67 41.82 -4.31
CA GLU A 499 -9.44 42.27 -3.64
C GLU A 499 -9.03 41.37 -2.46
N ASN A 500 -9.97 40.62 -1.88
CA ASN A 500 -9.71 39.72 -0.74
C ASN A 500 -8.72 38.59 -1.04
N TYR A 501 -8.55 38.23 -2.32
CA TYR A 501 -7.65 37.16 -2.73
C TYR A 501 -6.33 37.68 -3.31
N VAL A 502 -6.06 39.00 -3.24
CA VAL A 502 -4.83 39.59 -3.78
C VAL A 502 -3.55 39.01 -3.19
N SER A 503 -3.61 38.55 -1.94
CA SER A 503 -2.51 37.85 -1.27
C SER A 503 -2.05 36.59 -2.01
N LEU A 504 -2.97 35.84 -2.62
CA LEU A 504 -2.63 34.67 -3.44
C LEU A 504 -1.90 35.08 -4.72
N LYS A 505 -2.34 36.17 -5.36
CA LYS A 505 -1.67 36.75 -6.54
C LYS A 505 -0.24 37.17 -6.21
N VAL A 506 -0.05 37.91 -5.11
CA VAL A 506 1.29 38.37 -4.68
C VAL A 506 2.23 37.19 -4.42
N LEU A 507 1.74 36.10 -3.81
CA LEU A 507 2.54 34.90 -3.54
C LEU A 507 2.98 34.14 -4.79
N CYS A 508 2.24 34.23 -5.90
CA CYS A 508 2.56 33.54 -7.15
C CYS A 508 3.34 34.42 -8.15
N LEU A 509 3.35 35.74 -7.99
CA LEU A 509 4.07 36.66 -8.86
C LEU A 509 5.60 36.58 -8.68
N PRO A 510 6.38 36.84 -9.74
CA PRO A 510 7.81 37.11 -9.61
C PRO A 510 8.07 38.26 -8.63
N PRO A 511 9.14 38.22 -7.82
CA PRO A 511 9.34 39.18 -6.73
C PRO A 511 9.28 40.66 -7.14
N ALA A 512 9.88 41.05 -8.27
CA ALA A 512 9.83 42.42 -8.77
C ALA A 512 8.39 42.89 -9.09
N LYS A 513 7.56 42.02 -9.67
CA LYS A 513 6.15 42.31 -9.97
C LYS A 513 5.31 42.34 -8.70
N ALA A 514 5.57 41.42 -7.76
CA ALA A 514 4.92 41.39 -6.45
C ALA A 514 5.21 42.69 -5.66
N LEU A 515 6.48 43.12 -5.63
CA LEU A 515 6.89 44.36 -4.98
C LEU A 515 6.22 45.59 -5.60
N ALA A 516 6.19 45.67 -6.93
CA ALA A 516 5.51 46.76 -7.63
C ALA A 516 4.01 46.82 -7.29
N LEU A 517 3.34 45.67 -7.20
CA LEU A 517 1.92 45.59 -6.80
C LEU A 517 1.72 46.04 -5.34
N LEU A 518 2.55 45.55 -4.42
CA LEU A 518 2.49 45.93 -2.99
C LEU A 518 2.76 47.41 -2.80
N LEU A 519 3.79 47.97 -3.43
CA LEU A 519 4.15 49.39 -3.30
C LEU A 519 3.05 50.34 -3.80
N ASN A 520 2.31 49.93 -4.83
CA ASN A 520 1.24 50.74 -5.41
C ASN A 520 -0.08 50.62 -4.62
N SER A 521 -0.45 49.41 -4.18
CA SER A 521 -1.78 49.13 -3.63
C SER A 521 -1.80 48.87 -2.12
N TYR A 522 -0.76 48.24 -1.57
CA TYR A 522 -0.69 47.83 -0.16
C TYR A 522 0.67 48.16 0.48
N PRO A 523 1.04 49.45 0.56
CA PRO A 523 2.38 49.87 0.96
C PRO A 523 2.79 49.45 2.38
N ALA A 524 1.83 49.26 3.29
CA ALA A 524 2.10 48.80 4.65
C ALA A 524 2.78 47.40 4.72
N ALA A 525 2.52 46.53 3.74
CA ALA A 525 3.09 45.18 3.68
C ALA A 525 4.53 45.13 3.16
N VAL A 526 5.03 46.23 2.56
CA VAL A 526 6.27 46.23 1.75
C VAL A 526 7.51 45.91 2.57
N LEU A 527 7.68 46.54 3.74
CA LEU A 527 8.89 46.34 4.56
C LEU A 527 9.00 44.89 5.04
N GLU A 528 7.91 44.34 5.58
CA GLU A 528 7.90 42.95 6.04
C GLU A 528 8.02 41.95 4.88
N PHE A 529 7.45 42.25 3.71
CA PHE A 529 7.65 41.45 2.49
C PHE A 529 9.14 41.40 2.10
N MET A 530 9.82 42.55 2.13
CA MET A 530 11.24 42.65 1.79
C MET A 530 12.12 41.91 2.80
N MET A 531 11.85 42.06 4.10
CA MET A 531 12.56 41.30 5.13
C MET A 531 12.37 39.78 4.96
N HIS A 532 11.17 39.35 4.58
CA HIS A 532 10.86 37.93 4.41
C HIS A 532 11.48 37.34 3.13
N LYS A 533 11.48 38.07 2.01
CA LYS A 533 11.95 37.56 0.71
C LYS A 533 13.42 37.85 0.41
N PHE A 534 13.94 38.95 0.92
CA PHE A 534 15.27 39.46 0.63
C PHE A 534 16.01 39.87 1.91
N PRO A 535 16.16 38.98 2.90
CA PRO A 535 16.76 39.36 4.19
C PRO A 535 18.23 39.80 4.10
N GLU A 536 18.94 39.42 3.03
CA GLU A 536 20.38 39.69 2.85
C GLU A 536 20.72 40.34 1.50
N ASP A 537 19.74 40.58 0.62
CA ASP A 537 19.99 41.11 -0.72
C ASP A 537 19.97 42.64 -0.74
N SER A 538 21.12 43.25 -0.46
CA SER A 538 21.24 44.72 -0.45
C SER A 538 20.86 45.36 -1.78
N GLY A 539 20.98 44.67 -2.92
CA GLY A 539 20.62 45.21 -4.24
C GLY A 539 19.12 45.45 -4.37
N GLU A 540 18.31 44.49 -3.93
CA GLU A 540 16.84 44.63 -3.93
C GLU A 540 16.36 45.71 -2.96
N TRP A 541 17.03 45.89 -1.82
CA TRP A 541 16.74 47.00 -0.90
C TRP A 541 17.11 48.38 -1.48
N VAL A 542 18.18 48.47 -2.27
CA VAL A 542 18.52 49.69 -3.02
C VAL A 542 17.47 49.99 -4.10
N SER A 543 17.00 48.96 -4.81
CA SER A 543 15.91 49.06 -5.79
C SER A 543 14.60 49.55 -5.15
N LEU A 544 14.27 49.05 -3.96
CA LEU A 544 13.15 49.54 -3.15
C LEU A 544 13.31 51.03 -2.80
N TYR A 545 14.46 51.42 -2.25
CA TYR A 545 14.73 52.81 -1.87
C TYR A 545 14.55 53.77 -3.06
N THR A 546 15.09 53.39 -4.22
CA THR A 546 14.98 54.16 -5.46
C THR A 546 13.52 54.29 -5.91
N SER A 547 12.78 53.18 -5.90
CA SER A 547 11.37 53.12 -6.29
C SER A 547 10.48 53.95 -5.36
N VAL A 548 10.73 53.90 -4.04
CA VAL A 548 9.99 54.66 -3.03
C VAL A 548 10.30 56.15 -3.16
N SER A 549 11.55 56.53 -3.42
CA SER A 549 11.98 57.91 -3.61
C SER A 549 11.30 58.56 -4.82
N MET A 550 11.22 57.85 -5.95
CA MET A 550 10.45 58.32 -7.13
C MET A 550 8.96 58.49 -6.81
N LYS A 551 8.35 57.55 -6.07
CA LYS A 551 6.94 57.64 -5.67
C LYS A 551 6.67 58.76 -4.66
N LEU A 552 7.61 59.03 -3.76
CA LEU A 552 7.53 60.10 -2.77
C LEU A 552 7.55 61.47 -3.45
N GLN A 553 8.41 61.66 -4.47
CA GLN A 553 8.46 62.89 -5.28
C GLN A 553 7.17 63.10 -6.10
N ALA A 554 6.54 62.02 -6.57
CA ALA A 554 5.30 62.08 -7.34
C ALA A 554 4.02 62.14 -6.48
N ALA A 555 4.12 61.96 -5.15
CA ALA A 555 2.95 61.85 -4.28
C ALA A 555 2.38 63.22 -3.89
N SER A 556 1.16 63.53 -4.34
CA SER A 556 0.45 64.77 -3.98
C SER A 556 -0.39 64.69 -2.70
N LYS A 557 -0.73 63.48 -2.22
CA LYS A 557 -1.62 63.26 -1.06
C LYS A 557 -0.85 63.06 0.24
N LYS A 558 -1.06 63.92 1.24
CA LYS A 558 -0.42 63.88 2.58
C LYS A 558 -0.41 62.49 3.25
N LYS A 559 -1.52 61.74 3.19
CA LYS A 559 -1.61 60.38 3.79
C LYS A 559 -0.70 59.36 3.11
N LYS A 560 -0.51 59.43 1.78
CA LYS A 560 0.39 58.53 1.04
C LYS A 560 1.86 58.89 1.30
N VAL A 561 2.16 60.18 1.40
CA VAL A 561 3.51 60.69 1.73
C VAL A 561 4.01 60.13 3.07
N GLY A 562 3.15 60.09 4.10
CA GLY A 562 3.52 59.53 5.41
C GLY A 562 3.88 58.03 5.36
N ILE A 563 3.14 57.24 4.57
CA ILE A 563 3.41 55.80 4.42
C ILE A 563 4.70 55.58 3.64
N TYR A 564 4.91 56.28 2.52
CA TYR A 564 6.16 56.16 1.75
C TYR A 564 7.38 56.63 2.54
N LYS A 565 7.24 57.65 3.39
CA LYS A 565 8.31 58.08 4.30
C LYS A 565 8.66 56.97 5.29
N SER A 566 7.67 56.31 5.90
CA SER A 566 7.89 55.17 6.80
C SER A 566 8.62 54.00 6.09
N ILE A 567 8.24 53.69 4.85
CA ILE A 567 8.95 52.67 4.05
C ILE A 567 10.38 53.11 3.74
N MET A 568 10.59 54.38 3.40
CA MET A 568 11.92 54.93 3.13
C MET A 568 12.81 54.86 4.37
N ASP A 569 12.29 55.23 5.55
CA ASP A 569 12.99 55.14 6.83
C ASP A 569 13.36 53.68 7.16
N GLY A 570 12.43 52.74 6.95
CA GLY A 570 12.70 51.30 7.12
C GLY A 570 13.76 50.76 6.16
N ALA A 571 13.71 51.16 4.88
CA ALA A 571 14.70 50.77 3.89
C ALA A 571 16.09 51.34 4.21
N LEU A 572 16.17 52.61 4.62
CA LEU A 572 17.42 53.25 5.02
C LEU A 572 17.99 52.65 6.31
N SER A 573 17.14 52.30 7.27
CA SER A 573 17.55 51.58 8.48
C SER A 573 18.20 50.24 8.14
N TYR A 574 17.61 49.46 7.23
CA TYR A 574 18.23 48.22 6.75
C TYR A 574 19.52 48.49 5.97
N LEU A 575 19.53 49.42 5.02
CA LEU A 575 20.71 49.70 4.19
C LEU A 575 21.89 50.26 5.00
N SER A 576 21.62 51.04 6.05
CA SER A 576 22.65 51.50 6.99
C SER A 576 23.36 50.34 7.71
N GLN A 577 22.66 49.22 7.86
CA GLN A 577 23.21 47.99 8.40
C GLN A 577 23.88 47.16 7.30
N ALA A 578 23.29 47.04 6.11
CA ALA A 578 23.79 46.13 5.08
C ALA A 578 25.01 46.65 4.30
N LEU A 579 25.05 47.94 3.99
CA LEU A 579 26.06 48.54 3.11
C LEU A 579 27.32 49.01 3.86
N THR A 580 28.40 49.27 3.10
CA THR A 580 29.54 50.04 3.60
C THR A 580 29.21 51.54 3.64
N PRO A 581 29.93 52.35 4.46
CA PRO A 581 29.71 53.79 4.50
C PRO A 581 29.83 54.47 3.14
N GLU A 582 30.80 54.06 2.32
CA GLU A 582 31.01 54.59 0.96
C GLU A 582 29.78 54.32 0.07
N GLN A 583 29.35 53.05 0.00
CA GLN A 583 28.17 52.66 -0.79
C GLN A 583 26.88 53.34 -0.34
N LEU A 584 26.71 53.57 0.97
CA LEU A 584 25.55 54.25 1.50
C LEU A 584 25.57 55.75 1.16
N VAL A 585 26.72 56.41 1.26
CA VAL A 585 26.87 57.83 0.90
C VAL A 585 26.62 58.04 -0.58
N ASP A 586 27.15 57.16 -1.44
CA ASP A 586 26.95 57.23 -2.89
C ASP A 586 25.48 57.07 -3.30
N LEU A 587 24.68 56.36 -2.50
CA LEU A 587 23.24 56.17 -2.73
C LEU A 587 22.39 57.39 -2.34
N LEU A 588 22.85 58.19 -1.38
CA LEU A 588 22.07 59.26 -0.77
C LEU A 588 22.23 60.60 -1.53
N PRO A 589 21.17 61.41 -1.68
CA PRO A 589 21.30 62.73 -2.29
C PRO A 589 22.13 63.67 -1.41
N PRO A 590 23.03 64.47 -2.02
CA PRO A 590 23.99 65.30 -1.27
C PRO A 590 23.30 66.42 -0.48
N GLY A 591 23.85 66.73 0.70
CA GLY A 591 23.54 67.95 1.46
C GLY A 591 22.27 67.92 2.32
N LYS A 592 21.64 66.76 2.52
CA LYS A 592 20.43 66.63 3.33
C LYS A 592 20.72 66.09 4.73
N GLN A 593 20.43 66.89 5.76
CA GLN A 593 20.62 66.50 7.17
C GLN A 593 19.75 65.31 7.62
N GLU A 594 18.62 65.05 6.95
CA GLU A 594 17.69 63.96 7.30
C GLU A 594 18.31 62.55 7.21
N TYR A 595 19.47 62.39 6.55
CA TYR A 595 20.16 61.10 6.45
C TYR A 595 21.37 60.94 7.37
N ALA A 596 21.73 61.98 8.14
CA ALA A 596 22.94 61.99 8.95
C ALA A 596 22.95 60.88 10.02
N GLU A 597 21.79 60.56 10.59
CA GLU A 597 21.65 59.49 11.60
C GLU A 597 21.93 58.11 11.01
N TYR A 598 21.42 57.81 9.82
CA TYR A 598 21.66 56.54 9.13
C TYR A 598 23.14 56.37 8.72
N VAL A 599 23.78 57.44 8.25
CA VAL A 599 25.22 57.42 7.92
C VAL A 599 26.07 57.20 9.18
N LYS A 600 25.73 57.89 10.28
CA LYS A 600 26.39 57.69 11.58
C LYS A 600 26.26 56.23 12.05
N GLN A 601 25.04 55.68 12.01
CA GLN A 601 24.78 54.29 12.38
C GLN A 601 25.60 53.30 11.52
N CYS A 602 25.68 53.55 10.21
CA CYS A 602 26.48 52.75 9.28
C CYS A 602 27.98 52.80 9.63
N MET A 603 28.52 53.99 9.89
CA MET A 603 29.92 54.17 10.29
C MET A 603 30.25 53.46 11.60
N GLU A 604 29.41 53.62 12.63
CA GLU A 604 29.60 52.98 13.93
C GLU A 604 29.61 51.45 13.81
N ARG A 605 28.65 50.89 13.06
CA ARG A 605 28.61 49.44 12.77
C ARG A 605 29.84 49.00 11.98
N TYR A 606 30.24 49.73 10.95
CA TYR A 606 31.39 49.38 10.11
C TYR A 606 32.69 49.37 10.92
N GLN A 607 32.90 50.37 11.78
CA GLN A 607 34.02 50.41 12.72
C GLN A 607 34.00 49.24 13.71
N ALA A 608 32.83 48.91 14.25
CA ALA A 608 32.68 47.76 15.14
C ALA A 608 33.00 46.43 14.43
N LYS A 609 32.61 46.28 13.16
CA LYS A 609 32.95 45.13 12.32
C LYS A 609 34.46 45.01 12.10
N LEU A 610 35.12 46.10 11.70
CA LEU A 610 36.58 46.14 11.52
C LEU A 610 37.33 45.82 12.82
N LEU A 611 36.86 46.33 13.95
CA LEU A 611 37.45 46.04 15.27
C LEU A 611 37.30 44.55 15.61
N ARG A 612 36.12 43.97 15.37
CA ARG A 612 35.87 42.54 15.58
C ARG A 612 36.77 41.67 14.72
N GLU A 613 36.93 42.00 13.43
CA GLU A 613 37.82 41.27 12.51
C GLU A 613 39.29 41.34 12.97
N LYS A 614 39.75 42.51 13.43
CA LYS A 614 41.09 42.66 14.02
C LYS A 614 41.28 41.81 15.28
N ILE A 615 40.30 41.79 16.18
CA ILE A 615 40.36 40.96 17.41
C ILE A 615 40.42 39.48 17.05
N VAL A 616 39.62 39.02 16.09
CA VAL A 616 39.62 37.62 15.65
C VAL A 616 40.96 37.27 15.01
N ALA A 617 41.49 38.12 14.13
CA ALA A 617 42.80 37.90 13.48
C ALA A 617 43.94 37.79 14.50
N LEU A 618 44.00 38.72 15.46
CA LEU A 618 44.97 38.69 16.56
C LEU A 618 44.81 37.43 17.43
N GLY A 619 43.56 37.01 17.69
CA GLY A 619 43.27 35.79 18.44
C GLY A 619 43.71 34.51 17.72
N THR A 620 43.55 34.46 16.39
CA THR A 620 44.05 33.33 15.57
C THR A 620 45.57 33.32 15.51
N GLU A 621 46.22 34.47 15.34
CA GLU A 621 47.68 34.58 15.37
C GLU A 621 48.26 34.11 16.71
N LEU A 622 47.65 34.52 17.84
CA LEU A 622 48.05 34.07 19.17
C LEU A 622 47.85 32.55 19.36
N LYS A 623 46.80 31.98 18.78
CA LYS A 623 46.55 30.54 18.83
C LYS A 623 47.56 29.75 18.00
N ASP A 624 47.99 30.26 16.86
CA ASP A 624 48.97 29.60 15.98
C ASP A 624 50.40 29.72 16.52
N MET A 625 50.65 30.67 17.44
CA MET A 625 51.92 30.83 18.16
C MET A 625 52.06 29.94 19.41
N MET A 626 50.97 29.31 19.87
CA MET A 626 50.93 28.37 21.01
C MET A 626 50.92 26.92 20.54
#